data_AF-A0A9E7B8I0-F1
#
_entry.id   AF-A0A9E7B8I0-F1
#
_cell.length_a   1.000
_cell.length_b   1.000
_cell.length_c   1.000
_cell.angle_alpha   90.00
_cell.angle_beta   90.00
_cell.angle_gamma   90.00
#
_symmetry.space_group_name_H-M   'P 1'
#
loop_
_entity.id
_entity.type
_entity.pdbx_description
1 polymer ?
#
loop_
_entity_poly.entity_id
_entity_poly.type
_entity_poly.pdbx_seq_one_letter_code
_entity_poly.pdbx_strand_id
1 'polypeptide(L)'
;LGVVLQTVLSGVSALPFDTFLLLMQPIHLGIGVVEGVVTALVVSFIYQARPEILESALQQKPLGDLPIKSLLATFLVATLLIGGVLSWFVSENPDGLEWSIAKITGTPELPEPEHREHRQLGKLQDETAILPDYAIPAEEGAAVSAATERMGTSLSGILGGAITLVVCSLIGVFLKRRSAAQRKET
;
A
#
# COMPACT_ATOMS: atom_id res chain seq x y z
N LEU A 1 12.18 -5.55 -4.73
CA LEU A 1 13.45 -5.37 -5.48
C LEU A 1 13.36 -4.40 -6.66
N GLY A 2 12.20 -4.23 -7.33
CA GLY A 2 12.07 -3.27 -8.44
C GLY A 2 12.50 -1.83 -8.09
N VAL A 3 12.28 -1.41 -6.83
CA VAL A 3 12.73 -0.12 -6.30
C VAL A 3 14.25 0.06 -6.43
N VAL A 4 15.06 -0.97 -6.18
CA VAL A 4 16.53 -0.90 -6.32
C VAL A 4 16.91 -0.54 -7.75
N LEU A 5 16.27 -1.16 -8.74
CA LEU A 5 16.51 -0.87 -10.15
C LEU A 5 16.03 0.53 -10.52
N GLN A 6 14.85 0.94 -10.05
CA GLN A 6 14.31 2.27 -10.29
C GLN A 6 15.22 3.37 -9.73
N THR A 7 15.73 3.19 -8.51
CA THR A 7 16.63 4.14 -7.83
C THR A 7 17.98 4.28 -8.52
N VAL A 8 18.51 3.19 -9.10
CA VAL A 8 19.77 3.25 -9.88
C VAL A 8 19.53 3.83 -11.27
N LEU A 9 18.45 3.44 -11.94
CA LEU A 9 18.12 3.95 -13.28
C LEU A 9 17.64 5.41 -13.27
N SER A 10 17.11 5.91 -12.15
CA SER A 10 16.69 7.30 -12.04
C SER A 10 17.86 8.28 -12.03
N GLY A 11 19.08 7.82 -11.74
CA GLY A 11 20.26 8.68 -11.62
C GLY A 11 20.21 9.65 -10.42
N VAL A 12 19.14 9.60 -9.63
CA VAL A 12 18.88 10.49 -8.47
C VAL A 12 19.83 10.20 -7.32
N SER A 13 20.26 8.94 -7.18
CA SER A 13 21.08 8.51 -6.07
C SER A 13 22.34 7.79 -6.56
N ALA A 14 23.50 8.19 -6.07
CA ALA A 14 24.76 7.47 -6.29
C ALA A 14 24.90 6.25 -5.36
N LEU A 15 23.78 5.60 -5.00
CA LEU A 15 23.79 4.42 -4.15
C LEU A 15 24.47 3.27 -4.92
N PRO A 16 25.55 2.67 -4.39
CA PRO A 16 26.18 1.52 -5.04
C PRO A 16 25.16 0.38 -5.16
N PHE A 17 24.89 -0.04 -6.41
CA PHE A 17 23.84 -1.02 -6.72
C PHE A 17 23.94 -2.29 -5.86
N ASP A 18 25.14 -2.89 -5.79
CA ASP A 18 25.35 -4.14 -5.07
C ASP A 18 25.09 -3.98 -3.57
N THR A 19 25.59 -2.89 -2.96
CA THR A 19 25.37 -2.59 -1.54
C THR A 19 23.89 -2.37 -1.25
N PHE A 20 23.20 -1.60 -2.08
CA PHE A 20 21.78 -1.32 -1.90
C PHE A 20 20.92 -2.57 -2.09
N LEU A 21 21.24 -3.40 -3.09
CA LEU A 21 20.60 -4.69 -3.32
C LEU A 21 20.76 -5.64 -2.13
N LEU A 22 21.98 -5.74 -1.59
CA LEU A 22 22.29 -6.60 -0.45
C LEU A 22 21.57 -6.17 0.84
N LEU A 23 21.38 -4.87 1.06
CA LEU A 23 20.62 -4.35 2.20
C LEU A 23 19.12 -4.57 2.04
N MET A 24 18.59 -4.42 0.82
CA MET A 24 17.18 -4.58 0.53
C MET A 24 16.70 -6.03 0.52
N GLN A 25 17.55 -6.98 0.14
CA GLN A 25 17.19 -8.39 0.02
C GLN A 25 16.69 -9.03 1.33
N PRO A 26 17.40 -8.93 2.48
CA PRO A 26 16.92 -9.51 3.74
C PRO A 26 15.64 -8.84 4.24
N ILE A 27 15.46 -7.54 3.96
CA ILE A 27 14.23 -6.81 4.32
C ILE A 27 13.04 -7.39 3.54
N HIS A 28 13.16 -7.52 2.22
CA HIS A 28 12.10 -8.10 1.39
C HIS A 28 11.83 -9.56 1.76
N LEU A 29 12.86 -10.31 2.13
CA LEU A 29 12.69 -11.68 2.61
C LEU A 29 11.88 -11.72 3.91
N GLY A 30 12.21 -10.86 4.88
CA GLY A 30 11.47 -10.75 6.14
C GLY A 30 10.01 -10.35 5.92
N ILE A 31 9.77 -9.32 5.11
CA ILE A 31 8.41 -8.87 4.75
C ILE A 31 7.65 -10.00 4.05
N GLY A 32 8.27 -10.69 3.08
CA GLY A 32 7.64 -11.78 2.33
C GLY A 32 7.25 -12.97 3.20
N VAL A 33 8.07 -13.31 4.22
CA VAL A 33 7.71 -14.35 5.20
C VAL A 33 6.49 -13.92 6.02
N VAL A 34 6.49 -12.70 6.56
CA VAL A 34 5.37 -12.18 7.35
C VAL A 34 4.10 -12.11 6.51
N GLU A 35 4.18 -11.59 5.27
CA GLU A 35 3.08 -11.53 4.32
C GLU A 35 2.52 -12.93 4.03
N GLY A 36 3.40 -13.92 3.80
CA GLY A 36 3.00 -15.31 3.59
C GLY A 36 2.22 -15.88 4.79
N VAL A 37 2.68 -15.61 6.01
CA VAL A 37 1.98 -16.02 7.24
C VAL A 37 0.63 -15.33 7.36
N VAL A 38 0.56 -14.01 7.19
CA VAL A 38 -0.69 -13.24 7.26
C VAL A 38 -1.68 -13.74 6.20
N THR A 39 -1.21 -14.03 4.99
CA THR A 39 -2.02 -14.57 3.90
C THR A 39 -2.57 -15.94 4.25
N ALA A 40 -1.73 -16.84 4.79
CA ALA A 40 -2.16 -18.16 5.24
C ALA A 40 -3.22 -18.07 6.36
N LEU A 41 -3.07 -17.11 7.29
CA LEU A 41 -4.06 -16.85 8.34
C LEU A 41 -5.39 -16.36 7.77
N VAL A 42 -5.37 -15.40 6.85
CA VAL A 42 -6.59 -14.88 6.21
C VAL A 42 -7.30 -15.98 5.42
N VAL A 43 -6.57 -16.76 4.63
CA VAL A 43 -7.13 -17.87 3.85
C VAL A 43 -7.70 -18.95 4.79
N SER A 44 -6.98 -19.30 5.86
CA SER A 44 -7.45 -20.28 6.85
C SER A 44 -8.69 -19.79 7.60
N PHE A 45 -8.76 -18.50 7.93
CA PHE A 45 -9.95 -17.90 8.53
C PHE A 45 -11.14 -17.97 7.59
N ILE A 46 -10.97 -17.63 6.30
CA ILE A 46 -12.03 -17.74 5.30
C ILE A 46 -12.47 -19.21 5.17
N TYR A 47 -11.53 -20.15 5.12
CA TYR A 47 -11.83 -21.57 5.02
C TYR A 47 -12.64 -22.09 6.21
N GLN A 48 -12.31 -21.66 7.44
CA GLN A 48 -13.05 -22.06 8.63
C GLN A 48 -14.41 -21.35 8.75
N ALA A 49 -14.48 -20.08 8.38
CA ALA A 49 -15.69 -19.28 8.51
C ALA A 49 -16.71 -19.58 7.40
N ARG A 50 -16.25 -19.70 6.14
CA ARG A 50 -17.07 -19.83 4.92
C ARG A 50 -16.32 -20.64 3.84
N PRO A 51 -16.15 -21.97 4.03
CA PRO A 51 -15.44 -22.83 3.07
C PRO A 51 -16.05 -22.79 1.66
N GLU A 52 -17.35 -22.50 1.55
CA GLU A 52 -18.10 -22.45 0.30
C GLU A 52 -17.54 -21.39 -0.67
N ILE A 53 -16.90 -20.33 -0.16
CA ILE A 53 -16.25 -19.30 -0.97
C ILE A 53 -15.05 -19.89 -1.71
N LEU A 54 -14.23 -20.68 -1.01
CA LEU A 54 -13.05 -21.32 -1.57
C LEU A 54 -13.44 -22.45 -2.53
N GLU A 55 -14.44 -23.26 -2.16
CA GLU A 55 -14.97 -24.31 -3.02
C GLU A 55 -15.58 -23.76 -4.31
N SER A 56 -16.32 -22.66 -4.23
CA SER A 56 -16.88 -21.98 -5.41
C SER A 56 -15.78 -21.45 -6.33
N ALA A 57 -14.71 -20.88 -5.76
CA ALA A 57 -13.55 -20.44 -6.53
C ALA A 57 -12.82 -21.62 -7.22
N LEU A 58 -12.62 -22.73 -6.51
CA LEU A 58 -11.98 -23.94 -7.04
C LEU A 58 -12.82 -24.62 -8.13
N GLN A 59 -14.15 -24.65 -7.96
CA GLN A 59 -15.08 -25.28 -8.89
C GLN A 59 -15.56 -24.32 -10.00
N GLN A 60 -15.09 -23.07 -10.00
CA GLN A 60 -15.53 -22.01 -10.91
C GLN A 60 -17.06 -21.82 -10.93
N LYS A 61 -17.71 -22.04 -9.79
CA LYS A 61 -19.15 -21.88 -9.61
C LYS A 61 -19.48 -20.49 -9.11
N PRO A 62 -20.62 -19.89 -9.54
CA PRO A 62 -21.07 -18.64 -8.96
C PRO A 62 -21.40 -18.84 -7.47
N LEU A 63 -21.03 -17.85 -6.65
CA LEU A 63 -21.16 -17.87 -5.19
C LEU A 63 -22.61 -17.92 -4.67
N GLY A 64 -23.63 -17.87 -5.54
CA GLY A 64 -25.05 -17.89 -5.15
C GLY A 64 -25.44 -16.79 -4.15
N ASP A 65 -26.44 -17.05 -3.31
CA ASP A 65 -26.92 -16.16 -2.24
C ASP A 65 -26.21 -16.41 -0.90
N LEU A 66 -24.90 -16.64 -0.92
CA LEU A 66 -24.14 -16.79 0.32
C LEU A 66 -24.08 -15.45 1.09
N PRO A 67 -24.18 -15.47 2.44
CA PRO A 67 -24.10 -14.27 3.26
C PRO A 67 -22.65 -13.76 3.42
N ILE A 68 -22.02 -13.38 2.31
CA ILE A 68 -20.63 -12.87 2.25
C ILE A 68 -20.51 -11.48 2.90
N LYS A 69 -21.64 -10.78 3.08
CA LYS A 69 -21.71 -9.45 3.69
C LYS A 69 -21.06 -9.40 5.08
N SER A 70 -21.25 -10.43 5.90
CA SER A 70 -20.64 -10.51 7.23
C SER A 70 -19.12 -10.57 7.16
N LEU A 71 -18.58 -11.34 6.21
CA LEU A 71 -17.13 -11.48 6.02
C LEU A 71 -16.51 -10.18 5.48
N LEU A 72 -17.17 -9.54 4.52
CA LEU A 72 -16.75 -8.22 4.02
C LEU A 72 -16.78 -7.16 5.12
N ALA A 73 -17.80 -7.18 5.99
CA ALA A 73 -17.86 -6.27 7.14
C ALA A 73 -16.68 -6.50 8.09
N THR A 74 -16.32 -7.75 8.38
CA THR A 74 -15.14 -8.06 9.22
C THR A 74 -13.85 -7.51 8.59
N PHE A 75 -13.62 -7.74 7.30
CA PHE A 75 -12.44 -7.20 6.63
C PHE A 75 -12.45 -5.67 6.55
N LEU A 76 -13.61 -5.05 6.33
CA LEU A 76 -13.75 -3.60 6.34
C LEU A 76 -13.35 -3.02 7.69
N VAL A 77 -13.85 -3.60 8.79
CA VAL A 77 -13.48 -3.18 10.14
C VAL A 77 -11.98 -3.38 10.39
N ALA A 78 -11.41 -4.52 9.99
CA ALA A 78 -9.98 -4.76 10.11
C ALA A 78 -9.15 -3.73 9.35
N THR A 79 -9.53 -3.41 8.09
CA THR A 79 -8.87 -2.37 7.29
C THR A 79 -8.95 -1.00 7.96
N LEU A 80 -10.11 -0.61 8.50
CA LEU A 80 -10.28 0.66 9.21
C LEU A 80 -9.42 0.74 10.48
N LEU A 81 -9.30 -0.36 11.23
CA LEU A 81 -8.44 -0.41 12.42
C LEU A 81 -6.96 -0.34 12.04
N ILE A 82 -6.53 -1.07 11.01
CA ILE A 82 -5.14 -1.09 10.57
C ILE A 82 -4.75 0.28 9.99
N GLY A 83 -5.54 0.81 9.04
CA GLY A 83 -5.24 2.09 8.38
C GLY A 83 -5.53 3.32 9.24
N GLY A 84 -6.48 3.23 10.18
CA GLY A 84 -6.89 4.36 11.01
C GLY A 84 -6.17 4.46 12.35
N VAL A 85 -5.73 3.34 12.94
CA VAL A 85 -5.16 3.33 14.30
C VAL A 85 -3.75 2.75 14.32
N LEU A 86 -3.53 1.55 13.75
CA LEU A 86 -2.21 0.93 13.78
C LEU A 86 -1.18 1.69 12.94
N SER A 87 -1.63 2.42 11.91
CA SER A 87 -0.79 3.26 11.06
C SER A 87 -0.01 4.32 11.83
N TRP A 88 -0.50 4.80 12.99
CA TRP A 88 0.22 5.75 13.84
C TRP A 88 1.58 5.21 14.29
N PHE A 89 1.61 3.95 14.71
CA PHE A 89 2.84 3.32 15.22
C PHE A 89 3.80 2.94 14.09
N VAL A 90 3.25 2.64 12.90
CA VAL A 90 4.05 2.24 11.75
C VAL A 90 4.69 3.46 11.10
N SER A 91 3.97 4.59 11.01
CA SER A 91 4.44 5.79 10.33
C SER A 91 5.58 6.53 11.05
N GLU A 92 5.73 6.35 12.37
CA GLU A 92 6.80 7.00 13.14
C GLU A 92 8.18 6.32 12.95
N ASN A 93 8.21 5.10 12.39
CA ASN A 93 9.43 4.32 12.24
C ASN A 93 9.94 4.34 10.80
N PRO A 94 11.27 4.36 10.58
CA PRO A 94 11.83 4.37 9.25
C PRO A 94 11.49 3.08 8.51
N ASP A 95 11.09 3.21 7.26
CA ASP A 95 10.79 2.05 6.43
C ASP A 95 12.08 1.34 5.98
N GLY A 96 11.92 0.20 5.30
CA GLY A 96 13.07 -0.58 4.81
C GLY A 96 13.93 0.18 3.77
N LEU A 97 13.36 1.18 3.11
CA LEU A 97 14.03 2.02 2.15
C LEU A 97 14.89 3.06 2.85
N GLU A 98 14.29 3.86 3.71
CA GLU A 98 14.98 4.87 4.53
C GLU A 98 16.09 4.22 5.35
N TRP A 99 15.85 3.05 5.94
CA TRP A 99 16.88 2.30 6.67
C TRP A 99 18.07 1.94 5.78
N SER A 100 17.81 1.48 4.55
CA SER A 100 18.86 1.09 3.61
C SER A 100 19.64 2.31 3.10
N ILE A 101 18.96 3.44 2.86
CA ILE A 101 19.60 4.70 2.46
C ILE A 101 20.47 5.22 3.60
N ALA A 102 19.92 5.33 4.82
CA ALA A 102 20.67 5.73 6.02
C ALA A 102 21.93 4.91 6.23
N LYS A 103 21.88 3.60 5.93
CA LYS A 103 23.05 2.73 6.07
C LYS A 103 24.15 3.00 5.04
N ILE A 104 23.81 3.54 3.88
CA ILE A 104 24.75 3.84 2.79
C ILE A 104 25.24 5.29 2.86
N THR A 105 24.34 6.25 3.05
CA THR A 105 24.64 7.70 2.97
C THR A 105 24.92 8.32 4.33
N GLY A 106 24.49 7.70 5.43
CA GLY A 106 24.52 8.27 6.77
C GLY A 106 23.36 9.23 7.07
N THR A 107 22.46 9.46 6.12
CA THR A 107 21.26 10.30 6.25
C THR A 107 20.00 9.50 5.90
N PRO A 108 18.85 9.72 6.55
CA PRO A 108 17.62 8.98 6.26
C PRO A 108 17.10 9.23 4.84
N GLU A 109 17.43 10.40 4.28
CA GLU A 109 16.96 10.84 2.98
C GLU A 109 18.10 11.16 2.02
N LEU A 110 17.78 11.11 0.73
CA LEU A 110 18.69 11.52 -0.35
C LEU A 110 18.67 13.04 -0.52
N PRO A 111 19.81 13.64 -0.91
CA PRO A 111 19.83 15.05 -1.27
C PRO A 111 18.88 15.33 -2.44
N GLU A 112 18.26 16.52 -2.43
CA GLU A 112 17.39 16.93 -3.51
C GLU A 112 18.14 16.94 -4.86
N PRO A 113 17.55 16.37 -5.93
CA PRO A 113 18.22 16.30 -7.21
C PRO A 113 18.38 17.69 -7.84
N GLU A 114 19.59 18.02 -8.30
CA GLU A 114 19.87 19.33 -8.93
C GLU A 114 19.38 19.46 -10.38
N HIS A 115 18.91 18.37 -11.01
CA HIS A 115 18.47 18.41 -12.41
C HIS A 115 17.10 19.06 -12.59
N ARG A 116 16.95 19.80 -13.70
CA ARG A 116 15.74 20.57 -14.01
C ARG A 116 14.49 19.68 -14.15
N GLU A 117 14.66 18.49 -14.69
CA GLU A 117 13.58 17.52 -14.91
C GLU A 117 12.99 17.04 -13.58
N HIS A 118 13.84 16.71 -12.60
CA HIS A 118 13.39 16.34 -11.25
C HIS A 118 12.65 17.48 -10.55
N ARG A 119 13.10 18.74 -10.70
CA ARG A 119 12.36 19.88 -10.13
C ARG A 119 11.00 20.11 -10.78
N GLN A 120 10.86 19.86 -12.08
CA GLN A 120 9.57 19.98 -12.76
C GLN A 120 8.60 18.89 -12.31
N LEU A 121 9.10 17.65 -12.18
CA LEU A 121 8.32 16.53 -11.67
C LEU A 121 7.96 16.70 -10.18
N GLY A 122 8.87 17.25 -9.37
CA GLY A 122 8.62 17.59 -7.97
C GLY A 122 7.49 18.61 -7.84
N LYS A 123 7.51 19.70 -8.62
CA LYS A 123 6.40 20.67 -8.65
C LYS A 123 5.06 20.04 -9.05
N LEU A 124 5.09 19.16 -10.05
CA LEU A 124 3.88 18.45 -10.47
C LEU A 124 3.38 17.51 -9.36
N GLN A 125 4.29 16.84 -8.65
CA GLN A 125 3.98 16.02 -7.49
C GLN A 125 3.34 16.89 -6.39
N ASP A 126 3.93 18.03 -6.05
CA ASP A 126 3.40 18.94 -5.02
C ASP A 126 2.00 19.46 -5.38
N GLU A 127 1.75 19.78 -6.65
CA GLU A 127 0.44 20.24 -7.13
C GLU A 127 -0.62 19.11 -7.20
N THR A 128 -0.19 17.86 -7.41
CA THR A 128 -1.10 16.72 -7.55
C THR A 128 -1.26 15.90 -6.27
N ALA A 129 -0.38 16.08 -5.29
CA ALA A 129 -0.43 15.40 -4.01
C ALA A 129 -1.70 15.82 -3.25
N ILE A 130 -2.61 14.87 -3.06
CA ILE A 130 -3.87 15.09 -2.33
C ILE A 130 -3.59 15.41 -0.85
N LEU A 131 -2.54 14.80 -0.29
CA LEU A 131 -2.17 14.96 1.12
C LEU A 131 -0.65 14.73 1.26
N PRO A 132 0.17 15.74 0.91
CA PRO A 132 1.63 15.63 0.99
C PRO A 132 2.04 15.33 2.45
N ASP A 133 2.96 14.37 2.61
CA ASP A 133 3.47 13.89 3.89
C ASP A 133 2.40 13.52 4.93
N TYR A 134 1.21 13.14 4.46
CA TYR A 134 0.04 12.85 5.30
C TYR A 134 -0.40 14.04 6.18
N ALA A 135 0.07 15.26 5.87
CA ALA A 135 -0.17 16.45 6.67
C ALA A 135 -1.53 17.07 6.34
N ILE A 136 -2.31 17.37 7.37
CA ILE A 136 -3.53 18.17 7.22
C ILE A 136 -3.10 19.63 7.04
N PRO A 137 -3.55 20.33 5.98
CA PRO A 137 -3.24 21.75 5.80
C PRO A 137 -3.63 22.54 7.05
N ALA A 138 -2.65 23.15 7.69
CA ALA A 138 -2.84 24.01 8.84
C ALA A 138 -2.71 25.48 8.42
N GLU A 139 -3.43 26.38 9.08
CA GLU A 139 -3.24 27.83 8.95
C GLU A 139 -1.78 28.19 9.27
N GLU A 140 -1.18 29.08 8.48
CA GLU A 140 0.22 29.51 8.67
C GLU A 140 0.46 29.99 10.12
N GLY A 141 1.32 29.28 10.84
CA GLY A 141 1.68 29.60 12.24
C GLY A 141 0.98 28.79 13.32
N ALA A 142 0.06 27.88 12.98
CA ALA A 142 -0.48 26.92 13.95
C ALA A 142 0.55 25.83 14.25
N ALA A 143 0.83 25.60 15.54
CA ALA A 143 1.69 24.48 15.95
C ALA A 143 1.03 23.15 15.53
N VAL A 144 1.73 22.35 14.73
CA VAL A 144 1.32 21.00 14.41
C VAL A 144 1.35 20.19 15.70
N SER A 145 0.18 19.74 16.14
CA SER A 145 0.07 18.90 17.33
C SER A 145 0.21 17.43 16.95
N ALA A 146 0.70 16.60 17.87
CA ALA A 146 0.71 15.15 17.68
C ALA A 146 -0.70 14.55 17.48
N ALA A 147 -1.76 15.28 17.81
CA ALA A 147 -3.13 14.90 17.46
C ALA A 147 -3.43 15.18 15.98
N THR A 148 -2.96 16.32 15.46
CA THR A 148 -3.10 16.71 14.04
C THR A 148 -2.33 15.75 13.13
N GLU A 149 -1.11 15.36 13.50
CA GLU A 149 -0.31 14.36 12.76
C GLU A 149 -1.02 13.01 12.70
N ARG A 150 -1.45 12.50 13.87
CA ARG A 150 -2.21 11.23 13.94
C ARG A 150 -3.51 11.28 13.13
N MET A 151 -4.22 12.41 13.17
CA MET A 151 -5.40 12.62 12.35
C MET A 151 -5.08 12.57 10.86
N GLY A 152 -3.96 13.19 10.45
CA GLY A 152 -3.43 13.12 9.10
C GLY A 152 -3.18 11.68 8.67
N THR A 153 -2.38 10.94 9.43
CA THR A 153 -2.07 9.52 9.18
C THR A 153 -3.33 8.64 9.11
N SER A 154 -4.30 8.84 10.02
CA SER A 154 -5.59 8.13 9.97
C SER A 154 -6.37 8.44 8.71
N LEU A 155 -6.45 9.72 8.34
CA LEU A 155 -7.16 10.17 7.15
C LEU A 155 -6.54 9.58 5.89
N SER A 156 -5.21 9.58 5.78
CA SER A 156 -4.48 8.97 4.68
C SER A 156 -4.74 7.48 4.57
N GLY A 157 -4.70 6.75 5.70
CA GLY A 157 -4.95 5.31 5.71
C GLY A 157 -6.38 4.96 5.32
N ILE A 158 -7.38 5.69 5.83
CA ILE A 158 -8.80 5.49 5.48
C ILE A 158 -9.06 5.84 4.02
N LEU A 159 -8.56 7.00 3.56
CA LEU A 159 -8.75 7.46 2.18
C LEU A 159 -8.07 6.52 1.19
N GLY A 160 -6.82 6.11 1.48
CA GLY A 160 -6.10 5.12 0.70
C GLY A 160 -6.86 3.80 0.61
N GLY A 161 -7.33 3.27 1.74
CA GLY A 161 -8.15 2.06 1.77
C GLY A 161 -9.45 2.19 0.96
N ALA A 162 -10.13 3.33 1.02
CA ALA A 162 -11.33 3.60 0.24
C ALA A 162 -11.04 3.62 -1.28
N ILE A 163 -9.96 4.28 -1.69
CA ILE A 163 -9.51 4.31 -3.10
C ILE A 163 -9.19 2.91 -3.59
N THR A 164 -8.45 2.12 -2.81
CA THR A 164 -8.13 0.72 -3.15
C THR A 164 -9.41 -0.10 -3.33
N LEU A 165 -10.38 0.02 -2.43
CA LEU A 165 -11.66 -0.69 -2.52
C LEU A 165 -12.42 -0.33 -3.80
N VAL A 166 -12.46 0.97 -4.15
CA VAL A 166 -13.09 1.44 -5.40
C VAL A 166 -12.39 0.84 -6.61
N VAL A 167 -11.06 0.91 -6.69
CA VAL A 167 -10.29 0.38 -7.82
C VAL A 167 -10.49 -1.14 -7.96
N CYS A 168 -10.38 -1.90 -6.88
CA CYS A 168 -10.62 -3.35 -6.90
C CYS A 168 -12.05 -3.68 -7.34
N SER A 169 -13.04 -2.91 -6.89
CA SER A 169 -14.44 -3.09 -7.28
C SER A 169 -14.66 -2.81 -8.77
N LEU A 170 -14.05 -1.75 -9.31
CA LEU A 170 -14.12 -1.41 -10.74
C LEU A 170 -13.47 -2.49 -11.61
N ILE A 171 -12.30 -3.00 -11.22
CA ILE A 171 -11.63 -4.12 -11.90
C ILE A 171 -12.54 -5.35 -11.87
N GLY A 172 -13.10 -5.69 -10.71
CA GLY A 172 -14.02 -6.81 -10.57
C GLY A 172 -15.26 -6.70 -11.47
N VAL A 173 -15.87 -5.52 -11.55
CA VAL A 173 -17.01 -5.24 -12.44
C VAL A 173 -16.59 -5.35 -13.91
N PHE A 174 -15.44 -4.80 -14.28
CA PHE A 174 -14.92 -4.87 -15.65
C PHE A 174 -14.67 -6.32 -16.10
N LEU A 175 -14.00 -7.12 -15.26
CA LEU A 175 -13.76 -8.54 -15.51
C LEU A 175 -15.07 -9.32 -15.62
N LYS A 176 -16.03 -9.08 -14.71
CA LYS A 176 -17.36 -9.72 -14.76
C LYS A 176 -18.11 -9.41 -16.06
N ARG A 177 -18.07 -8.16 -16.54
CA ARG A 177 -18.70 -7.75 -17.80
C ARG A 177 -18.06 -8.44 -19.00
N ARG A 178 -16.73 -8.58 -19.00
CA ARG A 178 -15.99 -9.26 -20.08
C ARG A 178 -16.31 -10.76 -20.13
N SER A 179 -16.31 -11.45 -18.98
CA SER A 179 -16.65 -12.87 -18.92
C SER A 179 -18.11 -13.14 -19.32
N ALA A 180 -19.04 -12.24 -18.96
CA ALA A 180 -20.43 -12.34 -19.38
C ALA A 180 -20.64 -12.13 -20.89
N ALA A 181 -19.82 -11.29 -21.54
CA ALA A 181 -19.84 -11.11 -22.99
C ALA A 181 -19.33 -12.36 -23.71
N GLN A 182 -18.21 -12.94 -23.25
CA GLN A 182 -17.65 -14.17 -23.82
C GLN A 182 -18.60 -15.37 -23.72
N ARG A 183 -19.35 -15.50 -22.62
CA ARG A 183 -20.35 -16.56 -22.43
C ARG A 183 -21.60 -16.44 -23.31
N LYS A 184 -21.83 -15.29 -23.95
CA LYS A 184 -22.94 -15.08 -24.91
C LYS A 184 -22.54 -15.39 -26.35
N GLU A 185 -21.24 -15.47 -26.64
CA GLU A 185 -20.68 -15.76 -27.97
C GLU A 185 -20.38 -17.25 -28.18
N THR A 186 -20.40 -18.05 -27.11
CA THR A 186 -20.26 -19.52 -27.10
C THR A 186 -21.61 -20.21 -26.97
#